data_AF-A0A2C8F6Y5-F1
#
_entry.id   AF-A0A2C8F6Y5-F1
#
_cell.length_a   1.000
_cell.length_b   1.000
_cell.length_c   1.000
_cell.angle_alpha   90.00
_cell.angle_beta   90.00
_cell.angle_gamma   90.00
#
_symmetry.space_group_name_H-M   'P 1'
#
loop_
_entity.id
_entity.type
_entity.pdbx_description
1 polymer ?
#
loop_
_entity_poly.entity_id
_entity_poly.type
_entity_poly.pdbx_seq_one_letter_code
_entity_poly.pdbx_strand_id
1 'polypeptide(L)'
;MKRLFYSLAITLLLPAIAYAQDPRTAQDELISLVGEAIVQETTQASEEVRKAKEVLDVILRNGTQAEQEQARDRVEEAETRYRRSQEKLDTARLDAFARECGTSRAQIQSMRDSGMGWGRIAKECGVHPSVAGKGKGKGKGKNKNKNKNKGKGKNK
;
A
#
# COMPACT_ATOMS: atom_id res chain seq x y z
N MET A 1 16.07 -43.31 -28.55
CA MET A 1 16.20 -44.00 -27.24
C MET A 1 15.06 -43.51 -26.34
N LYS A 2 13.97 -44.30 -26.21
CA LYS A 2 13.56 -45.06 -25.01
C LYS A 2 13.43 -44.16 -23.76
N ARG A 3 12.22 -43.61 -23.52
CA ARG A 3 11.22 -44.01 -22.49
C ARG A 3 11.73 -43.87 -21.06
N LEU A 4 11.01 -43.10 -20.24
CA LEU A 4 10.78 -43.42 -18.82
C LEU A 4 9.50 -42.72 -18.36
N PHE A 5 8.46 -43.52 -18.25
CA PHE A 5 7.28 -43.26 -17.44
C PHE A 5 7.69 -43.37 -15.98
N TYR A 6 7.33 -42.40 -15.15
CA TYR A 6 7.13 -42.62 -13.73
C TYR A 6 5.88 -41.86 -13.29
N SER A 7 4.79 -42.61 -13.18
CA SER A 7 3.67 -42.28 -12.32
C SER A 7 4.08 -42.60 -10.89
N LEU A 8 4.08 -41.62 -10.00
CA LEU A 8 3.98 -41.86 -8.56
C LEU A 8 2.93 -40.90 -8.00
N ALA A 9 1.83 -41.50 -7.54
CA ALA A 9 0.79 -40.83 -6.79
C ALA A 9 1.33 -40.32 -5.45
N ILE A 10 0.75 -39.24 -4.94
CA ILE A 10 0.23 -39.12 -3.57
C ILE A 10 -0.56 -37.80 -3.49
N THR A 11 -1.86 -37.96 -3.33
CA THR A 11 -2.81 -36.94 -2.89
C THR A 11 -2.40 -36.39 -1.53
N LEU A 12 -2.17 -35.09 -1.44
CA LEU A 12 -2.19 -34.35 -0.18
C LEU A 12 -3.18 -33.20 -0.31
N LEU A 13 -4.40 -33.52 0.08
CA LEU A 13 -5.52 -32.61 0.24
C LEU A 13 -5.22 -31.72 1.45
N LEU A 14 -4.96 -30.43 1.23
CA LEU A 14 -4.93 -29.41 2.28
C LEU A 14 -5.70 -28.18 1.78
N PRO A 15 -6.77 -27.75 2.49
CA PRO A 15 -7.58 -26.62 2.09
C PRO A 15 -6.82 -25.34 2.48
N ALA A 16 -6.10 -24.75 1.53
CA ALA A 16 -5.60 -23.39 1.73
C ALA A 16 -6.76 -22.44 1.48
N ILE A 17 -7.55 -22.25 2.54
CA ILE A 17 -8.59 -21.25 2.71
C ILE A 17 -8.12 -19.96 2.04
N ALA A 18 -8.86 -19.56 1.01
CA ALA A 18 -8.79 -18.23 0.43
C ALA A 18 -9.24 -17.22 1.50
N TYR A 19 -8.32 -16.80 2.36
CA TYR A 19 -8.49 -15.55 3.10
C TYR A 19 -8.26 -14.42 2.10
N ALA A 20 -9.30 -14.12 1.33
CA ALA A 20 -9.46 -12.82 0.70
C ALA A 20 -9.54 -11.78 1.83
N GLN A 21 -8.39 -11.26 2.27
CA GLN A 21 -8.37 -10.12 3.17
C GLN A 21 -8.68 -8.88 2.32
N ASP A 22 -9.92 -8.43 2.44
CA ASP A 22 -10.48 -7.28 1.73
C ASP A 22 -9.74 -6.00 2.17
N PRO A 23 -9.17 -5.19 1.27
CA PRO A 23 -8.57 -3.90 1.62
C PRO A 23 -9.52 -2.95 2.35
N ARG A 24 -10.85 -3.18 2.27
CA ARG A 24 -11.86 -2.45 3.04
C ARG A 24 -11.74 -2.68 4.54
N THR A 25 -11.52 -3.91 5.00
CA THR A 25 -11.44 -4.21 6.44
C THR A 25 -10.25 -3.53 7.11
N ALA A 26 -9.14 -3.37 6.39
CA ALA A 26 -7.96 -2.66 6.91
C ALA A 26 -8.16 -1.15 7.02
N GLN A 27 -8.98 -0.54 6.16
CA GLN A 27 -9.34 0.87 6.27
C GLN A 27 -10.38 1.09 7.36
N ASP A 28 -11.41 0.24 7.43
CA ASP A 28 -12.48 0.35 8.45
C ASP A 28 -11.92 0.24 9.89
N GLU A 29 -10.94 -0.63 10.11
CA GLU A 29 -10.29 -0.74 11.43
C GLU A 29 -9.37 0.46 11.74
N LEU A 30 -8.65 0.99 10.75
CA LEU A 30 -7.84 2.21 10.93
C LEU A 30 -8.72 3.43 11.20
N ILE A 31 -9.88 3.51 10.52
CA ILE A 31 -10.92 4.52 10.72
C ILE A 31 -11.45 4.45 12.16
N SER A 32 -11.74 3.25 12.67
CA SER A 32 -12.20 3.08 14.05
C SER A 32 -11.18 3.51 15.10
N LEU A 33 -9.89 3.38 14.79
CA LEU A 33 -8.81 3.67 15.74
C LEU A 33 -8.40 5.15 15.75
N VAL A 34 -8.28 5.74 14.57
CA VAL A 34 -7.64 7.05 14.36
C VAL A 34 -8.65 8.13 13.98
N GLY A 35 -9.87 7.72 13.66
CA GLY A 35 -10.95 8.60 13.21
C GLY A 35 -11.07 8.62 11.68
N GLU A 36 -12.31 8.53 11.20
CA GLU A 36 -12.64 8.46 9.78
C GLU A 36 -12.09 9.65 8.99
N ALA A 37 -12.25 10.86 9.53
CA ALA A 37 -11.86 12.10 8.85
C ALA A 37 -10.36 12.13 8.53
N ILE A 38 -9.48 11.69 9.44
CA ILE A 38 -8.03 11.72 9.24
C ILE A 38 -7.60 10.69 8.20
N VAL A 39 -8.21 9.50 8.23
CA VAL A 39 -7.94 8.45 7.25
C VAL A 39 -8.41 8.88 5.86
N GLN A 40 -9.62 9.43 5.76
CA GLN A 40 -10.16 9.94 4.49
C GLN A 40 -9.33 11.11 3.94
N GLU A 41 -8.95 12.08 4.78
CA GLU A 41 -8.08 13.20 4.38
C GLU A 41 -6.75 12.66 3.81
N THR A 42 -6.15 11.68 4.47
CA THR A 42 -4.87 11.10 4.04
C THR A 42 -5.02 10.32 2.73
N THR A 43 -6.10 9.55 2.57
CA THR A 43 -6.39 8.81 1.34
C THR A 43 -6.69 9.76 0.18
N GLN A 44 -7.47 10.81 0.41
CA GLN A 44 -7.76 11.83 -0.61
C GLN A 44 -6.49 12.56 -1.04
N ALA A 45 -5.67 13.00 -0.10
CA ALA A 45 -4.39 13.65 -0.42
C ALA A 45 -3.43 12.71 -1.18
N SER A 46 -3.43 11.40 -0.87
CA SER A 46 -2.68 10.41 -1.64
C SER A 46 -3.16 10.30 -3.09
N GLU A 47 -4.48 10.31 -3.30
CA GLU A 47 -5.07 10.28 -4.64
C GLU A 47 -4.82 11.58 -5.41
N GLU A 48 -4.81 12.73 -4.74
CA GLU A 48 -4.43 14.01 -5.34
C GLU A 48 -2.98 13.99 -5.86
N VAL A 49 -2.04 13.47 -5.06
CA VAL A 49 -0.65 13.29 -5.49
C VAL A 49 -0.57 12.38 -6.72
N ARG A 50 -1.31 11.26 -6.72
CA ARG A 50 -1.34 10.33 -7.86
C ARG A 50 -1.85 11.03 -9.12
N LYS A 51 -2.98 11.73 -9.03
CA LYS A 51 -3.57 12.47 -10.16
C LYS A 51 -2.66 13.60 -10.66
N ALA A 52 -2.05 14.37 -9.75
CA ALA A 52 -1.13 15.44 -10.12
C ALA A 52 0.09 14.90 -10.88
N LYS A 53 0.63 13.76 -10.46
CA LYS A 53 1.75 13.07 -11.15
C LYS A 53 1.35 12.55 -12.52
N GLU A 54 0.14 12.01 -12.66
CA GLU A 54 -0.40 11.58 -13.96
C GLU A 54 -0.54 12.76 -14.93
N VAL A 55 -1.06 13.89 -14.45
CA VAL A 55 -1.15 15.13 -15.24
C VAL A 55 0.24 15.64 -15.63
N LEU A 56 1.19 15.64 -14.70
CA LEU A 56 2.57 16.03 -14.98
C LEU A 56 3.21 15.14 -16.06
N ASP A 57 3.03 13.81 -16.00
CA ASP A 57 3.56 12.89 -17.02
C ASP A 57 2.98 13.19 -18.42
N VAL A 58 1.69 13.53 -18.51
CA VAL A 58 1.07 13.94 -19.78
C VAL A 58 1.65 15.27 -20.30
N ILE A 59 1.83 16.25 -19.42
CA ILE A 59 2.34 17.58 -19.76
C ILE A 59 3.84 17.54 -20.12
N LEU A 60 4.64 16.70 -19.46
CA LEU A 60 6.05 16.52 -19.80
C LEU A 60 6.27 16.00 -21.23
N ARG A 61 5.26 15.30 -21.81
CA ARG A 61 5.35 14.75 -23.17
C ARG A 61 4.90 15.71 -24.25
N ASN A 62 3.93 16.58 -23.96
CA ASN A 62 3.21 17.35 -24.98
C ASN A 62 3.08 18.85 -24.68
N GLY A 63 3.41 19.29 -23.47
CA GLY A 63 3.21 20.65 -23.00
C GLY A 63 4.45 21.53 -23.16
N THR A 64 4.19 22.84 -23.13
CA THR A 64 5.20 23.89 -23.09
C THR A 64 5.97 23.89 -21.77
N GLN A 65 7.12 24.57 -21.73
CA GLN A 65 7.92 24.71 -20.52
C GLN A 65 7.12 25.35 -19.35
N ALA A 66 6.30 26.36 -19.65
CA ALA A 66 5.46 27.01 -18.64
C ALA A 66 4.39 26.06 -18.06
N GLU A 67 3.77 25.24 -18.90
CA GLU A 67 2.81 24.23 -18.44
C GLU A 67 3.50 23.15 -17.59
N GLN A 68 4.73 22.76 -17.96
CA GLN A 68 5.53 21.79 -17.18
C GLN A 68 5.89 22.34 -15.80
N GLU A 69 6.28 23.61 -15.70
CA GLU A 69 6.55 24.29 -14.42
C GLU A 69 5.29 24.32 -13.54
N GLN A 70 4.17 24.79 -14.08
CA GLN A 70 2.90 24.79 -13.34
C GLN A 70 2.47 23.38 -12.89
N ALA A 71 2.70 22.36 -13.71
CA ALA A 71 2.39 20.98 -13.35
C ALA A 71 3.29 20.45 -12.23
N ARG A 72 4.57 20.85 -12.18
CA ARG A 72 5.49 20.51 -11.10
C ARG A 72 5.06 21.15 -9.79
N ASP A 73 4.70 22.43 -9.82
CA ASP A 73 4.21 23.15 -8.64
C ASP A 73 2.98 22.47 -8.04
N ARG A 74 2.03 22.03 -8.90
CA ARG A 74 0.85 21.27 -8.45
C ARG A 74 1.20 19.93 -7.80
N VAL A 75 2.21 19.23 -8.30
CA VAL A 75 2.69 17.99 -7.65
C VAL A 75 3.30 18.31 -6.29
N GLU A 76 4.14 19.34 -6.19
CA GLU A 76 4.77 19.76 -4.93
C GLU A 76 3.72 20.17 -3.88
N GLU A 77 2.71 20.93 -4.28
CA GLU A 77 1.60 21.31 -3.41
C GLU A 77 0.82 20.07 -2.91
N ALA A 78 0.49 19.14 -3.82
CA ALA A 78 -0.20 17.90 -3.46
C ALA A 78 0.65 17.04 -2.51
N GLU A 79 1.96 16.92 -2.76
CA GLU A 79 2.88 16.18 -1.90
C GLU A 79 3.01 16.82 -0.52
N THR A 80 3.04 18.16 -0.44
CA THR A 80 3.05 18.88 0.82
C THR A 80 1.77 18.64 1.63
N ARG A 81 0.60 18.65 0.98
CA ARG A 81 -0.69 18.30 1.62
C ARG A 81 -0.69 16.85 2.13
N TYR A 82 -0.24 15.91 1.31
CA TYR A 82 -0.15 14.51 1.68
C TYR A 82 0.81 14.26 2.85
N ARG A 83 1.97 14.92 2.87
CA ARG A 83 2.91 14.84 4.00
C ARG A 83 2.27 15.33 5.30
N ARG A 84 1.59 16.49 5.27
CA ARG A 84 0.91 17.02 6.46
C ARG A 84 -0.21 16.10 6.95
N SER A 85 -0.98 15.49 6.06
CA SER A 85 -2.02 14.54 6.47
C SER A 85 -1.43 13.24 7.03
N GLN A 86 -0.31 12.76 6.49
CA GLN A 86 0.44 11.63 7.06
C GLN A 86 0.96 11.93 8.48
N GLU A 87 1.49 13.14 8.73
CA GLU A 87 1.93 13.55 10.07
C GLU A 87 0.78 13.57 11.08
N LYS A 88 -0.41 14.05 10.68
CA LYS A 88 -1.63 13.96 11.50
C LYS A 88 -2.02 12.51 11.78
N LEU A 89 -2.02 11.66 10.74
CA LEU A 89 -2.36 10.24 10.86
C LEU A 89 -1.39 9.51 11.79
N ASP A 90 -0.10 9.74 11.66
CA ASP A 90 0.91 9.14 12.52
C ASP A 90 0.80 9.66 13.96
N THR A 91 0.54 10.96 14.16
CA THR A 91 0.28 11.53 15.50
C THR A 91 -0.91 10.87 16.18
N ALA A 92 -2.01 10.71 15.44
CA ALA A 92 -3.22 10.11 15.98
C ALA A 92 -3.08 8.58 16.16
N ARG A 93 -2.23 7.90 15.37
CA ARG A 93 -1.80 6.53 15.65
C ARG A 93 -1.00 6.43 16.94
N LEU A 94 -0.03 7.32 17.19
CA LEU A 94 0.71 7.35 18.46
C LEU A 94 -0.24 7.45 19.65
N ASP A 95 -1.25 8.31 19.56
CA ASP A 95 -2.28 8.45 20.59
C ASP A 95 -3.07 7.17 20.81
N ALA A 96 -3.50 6.54 19.73
CA ALA A 96 -4.27 5.31 19.83
C ALA A 96 -3.43 4.16 20.40
N PHE A 97 -2.20 3.98 19.91
CA PHE A 97 -1.28 2.98 20.46
C PHE A 97 -0.93 3.26 21.92
N ALA A 98 -0.64 4.50 22.31
CA ALA A 98 -0.36 4.80 23.72
C ALA A 98 -1.53 4.39 24.64
N ARG A 99 -2.77 4.69 24.23
CA ARG A 99 -3.99 4.30 24.95
C ARG A 99 -4.18 2.79 25.02
N GLU A 100 -4.10 2.10 23.89
CA GLU A 100 -4.36 0.65 23.80
C GLU A 100 -3.23 -0.19 24.42
N CYS A 101 -1.98 0.22 24.25
CA CYS A 101 -0.81 -0.46 24.82
C CYS A 101 -0.63 -0.18 26.32
N GLY A 102 -1.35 0.80 26.89
CA GLY A 102 -1.13 1.27 28.27
C GLY A 102 0.26 1.85 28.50
N THR A 103 0.90 2.42 27.47
CA THR A 103 2.26 2.99 27.55
C THR A 103 2.28 4.45 27.10
N SER A 104 3.40 5.13 27.32
CA SER A 104 3.55 6.54 26.94
C SER A 104 3.70 6.72 25.43
N ARG A 105 3.25 7.88 24.91
CA ARG A 105 3.51 8.28 23.52
C ARG A 105 5.00 8.28 23.19
N ALA A 106 5.85 8.70 24.13
CA ALA A 106 7.30 8.71 23.95
C ALA A 106 7.87 7.31 23.71
N GLN A 107 7.30 6.29 24.36
CA GLN A 107 7.75 4.90 24.17
C GLN A 107 7.32 4.35 22.81
N ILE A 108 6.09 4.64 22.35
CA ILE A 108 5.65 4.29 21.00
C ILE A 108 6.47 5.05 19.93
N GLN A 109 6.76 6.33 20.17
CA GLN A 109 7.59 7.14 19.29
C GLN A 109 9.01 6.57 19.19
N SER A 110 9.62 6.18 20.31
CA SER A 110 10.93 5.51 20.33
C SER A 110 10.93 4.21 19.52
N MET A 111 9.86 3.41 19.60
CA MET A 111 9.70 2.25 18.73
C MET A 111 9.64 2.66 17.26
N ARG A 112 8.89 3.72 16.91
CA ARG A 112 8.79 4.21 15.53
C ARG A 112 10.13 4.71 14.99
N ASP A 113 10.89 5.42 15.82
CA ASP A 113 12.22 5.98 15.51
C ASP A 113 13.28 4.90 15.38
N SER A 114 13.14 3.78 16.10
CA SER A 114 13.96 2.58 15.90
C SER A 114 13.75 1.88 14.54
N GLY A 115 12.86 2.43 13.70
CA GLY A 115 12.47 1.85 12.42
C GLY A 115 11.38 0.78 12.52
N MET A 116 10.78 0.60 13.70
CA MET A 116 9.67 -0.32 13.87
C MET A 116 8.43 0.20 13.15
N GLY A 117 7.84 -0.64 12.29
CA GLY A 117 6.58 -0.31 11.64
C GLY A 117 5.39 -0.50 12.58
N TRP A 118 4.31 0.26 12.38
CA TRP A 118 3.05 0.17 13.14
C TRP A 118 2.56 -1.25 13.40
N GLY A 119 2.66 -2.15 12.41
CA GLY A 119 2.20 -3.54 12.57
C GLY A 119 3.06 -4.40 13.48
N ARG A 120 4.34 -4.04 13.69
CA ARG A 120 5.18 -4.69 14.69
C ARG A 120 4.97 -4.06 16.07
N ILE A 121 4.79 -2.74 16.14
CA ILE A 121 4.40 -2.03 17.38
C ILE A 121 3.09 -2.61 17.94
N ALA A 122 2.08 -2.80 17.10
CA ALA A 122 0.81 -3.43 17.49
C ALA A 122 1.00 -4.79 18.14
N LYS A 123 1.83 -5.65 17.53
CA LYS A 123 2.14 -6.98 18.07
C LYS A 123 2.87 -6.91 19.41
N GLU A 124 3.82 -6.00 19.54
CA GLU A 124 4.57 -5.80 20.79
C GLU A 124 3.64 -5.39 21.93
N CYS A 125 2.66 -4.55 21.63
CA CYS A 125 1.65 -4.13 22.59
C CYS A 125 0.52 -5.14 22.82
N GLY A 126 0.49 -6.27 22.11
CA GLY A 126 -0.64 -7.20 22.14
C GLY A 126 -1.93 -6.65 21.53
N VAL A 127 -1.88 -5.54 20.78
CA VAL A 127 -3.03 -4.96 20.08
C VAL A 127 -3.15 -5.60 18.69
N HIS A 128 -4.37 -5.91 18.25
CA HIS A 128 -4.62 -6.67 17.03
C HIS A 128 -3.97 -6.00 15.79
N PRO A 129 -3.17 -6.69 14.95
CA PRO A 129 -2.34 -6.06 13.91
C PRO A 129 -3.10 -5.24 12.86
N SER A 130 -4.42 -5.41 12.77
CA SER A 130 -5.29 -4.54 11.98
C SER A 130 -5.31 -3.09 12.46
N VAL A 131 -5.06 -2.80 13.75
CA VAL A 131 -4.93 -1.43 14.28
C VAL A 131 -3.77 -0.65 13.65
N ALA A 132 -2.81 -1.36 13.05
CA ALA A 132 -1.68 -0.73 12.37
C ALA A 132 -1.98 -0.24 10.95
N GLY A 133 -3.21 -0.47 10.43
CA GLY A 133 -3.65 0.00 9.11
C GLY A 133 -2.77 -0.44 7.94
N LYS A 134 -2.06 -1.57 8.05
CA LYS A 134 -1.03 -1.94 7.07
C LYS A 134 -1.60 -2.78 5.92
N GLY A 135 -1.99 -2.11 4.84
CA GLY A 135 -1.94 -2.68 3.50
C GLY A 135 -0.51 -3.17 3.22
N LYS A 136 -0.34 -4.47 2.97
CA LYS A 136 0.98 -5.09 2.79
C LYS A 136 1.59 -4.65 1.46
N GLY A 137 2.46 -3.64 1.51
CA GLY A 137 3.60 -3.56 0.61
C GLY A 137 4.51 -4.78 0.84
N LYS A 138 4.40 -5.78 -0.04
CA LYS A 138 5.46 -6.77 -0.27
C LYS A 138 5.67 -6.90 -1.77
N GLY A 139 6.61 -6.11 -2.29
CA GLY A 139 7.16 -6.31 -3.62
C GLY A 139 7.74 -7.72 -3.73
N LYS A 140 7.26 -8.46 -4.72
CA LYS A 140 8.09 -9.39 -5.49
C LYS A 140 7.76 -9.17 -6.97
N GLY A 141 8.51 -8.27 -7.59
CA GLY A 141 8.60 -8.20 -9.04
C GLY A 141 9.01 -9.56 -9.58
N LYS A 142 8.16 -10.15 -10.40
CA LYS A 142 8.60 -11.06 -11.47
C LYS A 142 7.94 -10.60 -12.76
N ASN A 143 8.65 -9.70 -13.41
CA ASN A 143 8.62 -9.48 -14.84
C ASN A 143 8.56 -10.83 -15.57
N LYS A 144 7.48 -11.06 -16.32
CA LYS A 144 7.51 -11.88 -17.53
C LYS A 144 6.64 -11.24 -18.60
N ASN A 145 7.25 -10.26 -19.27
CA ASN A 145 7.09 -10.07 -20.69
C ASN A 145 6.94 -11.43 -21.41
N LYS A 146 5.78 -11.65 -22.05
CA LYS A 146 5.65 -12.53 -23.22
C LYS A 146 4.65 -11.90 -24.17
N ASN A 147 5.15 -10.93 -24.93
CA ASN A 147 4.80 -10.78 -26.34
C ASN A 147 4.73 -12.17 -27.00
N LYS A 148 3.55 -12.57 -27.47
CA LYS A 148 3.41 -13.46 -28.62
C LYS A 148 2.28 -12.95 -29.50
N ASN A 149 2.66 -12.01 -30.36
CA ASN A 149 2.21 -11.99 -31.75
C ASN A 149 2.05 -13.43 -32.28
N LYS A 150 0.85 -13.78 -32.71
CA LYS A 150 0.64 -14.89 -33.64
C LYS A 150 -0.53 -14.57 -34.54
N GLY A 151 -0.30 -13.63 -35.46
CA GLY A 151 -0.94 -13.72 -36.76
C GLY A 151 -0.70 -15.12 -37.36
N LYS A 152 -1.78 -15.77 -37.78
CA LYS A 152 -1.77 -16.79 -38.83
C LYS A 152 -3.18 -16.86 -39.39
N GLY A 153 -3.40 -16.09 -40.46
CA GLY A 153 -4.39 -16.46 -41.44
C GLY A 153 -4.03 -17.81 -42.05
N LYS A 154 -5.04 -18.58 -42.44
CA LYS A 154 -4.98 -19.50 -43.56
C LYS A 154 -6.40 -19.67 -44.12
N ASN A 155 -6.53 -19.25 -45.39
CA ASN A 155 -7.52 -19.69 -46.36
C ASN A 155 -7.87 -21.18 -46.20
N LYS A 156 -9.13 -21.55 -46.34
CA LYS A 156 -9.77 -21.87 -47.64
C LYS A 156 -11.27 -22.05 -47.44
#